data_AF-A0A1Q3M406-F1
#
_entry.id   AF-A0A1Q3M406-F1
#
_cell.length_a   1.000
_cell.length_b   1.000
_cell.length_c   1.000
_cell.angle_alpha   90.00
_cell.angle_beta   90.00
_cell.angle_gamma   90.00
#
_symmetry.space_group_name_H-M   'P 1'
#
loop_
_entity.id
_entity.type
_entity.pdbx_description
1 polymer ?
#
loop_
_entity_poly.entity_id
_entity_poly.type
_entity_poly.pdbx_seq_one_letter_code
_entity_poly.pdbx_strand_id
1 'polypeptide(L)'
;MTKQFAVIGNPIEQSRSPELHHAFAAKTGVNLDYKKILAPLDGFESTTKDFFAHDGIGMNVTVPFKEQAFALFDQLTERAKIAKAVNTLWMQDGKLFGDNTDGQGLVAAIQALGWDLKNSRILILGAGGATRGVIYPLVQAGAKQIVIANRTLARAEQLVSDLKDAVPQAQLSALSLEQLTG
;
A
#
# COMPACT_ATOMS: atom_id res chain seq x y z
N MET A 1 7.18 -20.30 20.36
CA MET A 1 7.60 -18.88 20.54
C MET A 1 6.53 -17.99 19.93
N THR A 2 6.25 -16.84 20.54
CA THR A 2 5.26 -15.86 20.05
C THR A 2 5.89 -14.97 18.98
N LYS A 3 5.29 -14.93 17.79
CA LYS A 3 5.78 -14.11 16.67
C LYS A 3 5.54 -12.62 16.93
N GLN A 4 6.55 -11.77 16.76
CA GLN A 4 6.46 -10.34 17.05
C GLN A 4 6.14 -9.52 15.80
N PHE A 5 5.03 -8.78 15.84
CA PHE A 5 4.59 -7.87 14.79
C PHE A 5 4.30 -6.48 15.35
N ALA A 6 4.29 -5.48 14.46
CA ALA A 6 3.89 -4.13 14.83
C ALA A 6 3.22 -3.37 13.69
N VAL A 7 2.57 -2.26 14.03
CA VAL A 7 2.25 -1.18 13.10
C VAL A 7 2.95 0.10 13.55
N ILE A 8 3.69 0.74 12.66
CA ILE A 8 4.45 1.97 12.91
C ILE A 8 3.82 3.16 12.20
N GLY A 9 3.69 4.30 12.88
CA GLY A 9 3.10 5.53 12.31
C GLY A 9 3.17 6.72 13.26
N ASN A 10 2.72 7.89 12.77
CA ASN A 10 2.62 9.11 13.56
C ASN A 10 1.51 10.03 12.99
N PRO A 11 0.34 10.15 13.66
CA PRO A 11 -0.08 9.45 14.88
C PRO A 11 -0.39 7.96 14.63
N ILE A 12 -0.38 7.14 15.69
CA ILE A 12 -0.65 5.68 15.60
C ILE A 12 -1.81 5.19 16.47
N GLU A 13 -2.28 6.02 17.41
CA GLU A 13 -3.24 5.63 18.44
C GLU A 13 -4.55 5.07 17.88
N GLN A 14 -5.06 5.65 16.79
CA GLN A 14 -6.31 5.25 16.15
C GLN A 14 -6.20 3.97 15.29
N SER A 15 -5.01 3.37 15.18
CA SER A 15 -4.84 2.17 14.38
C SER A 15 -5.63 0.99 14.95
N ARG A 16 -6.39 0.32 14.09
CA ARG A 16 -7.14 -0.90 14.40
C ARG A 16 -6.40 -2.19 14.00
N SER A 17 -5.21 -2.07 13.41
CA SER A 17 -4.41 -3.23 12.97
C SER A 17 -4.17 -4.24 14.10
N PRO A 18 -3.83 -3.83 15.34
CA PRO A 18 -3.69 -4.79 16.44
C PRO A 18 -4.93 -5.63 16.69
N GLU A 19 -6.12 -5.02 16.78
CA GLU A 19 -7.38 -5.75 16.99
C GLU A 19 -7.63 -6.75 15.87
N LEU A 20 -7.43 -6.32 14.62
CA LEU A 20 -7.66 -7.14 13.44
C LEU A 20 -6.69 -8.34 13.37
N HIS A 21 -5.40 -8.10 13.60
CA HIS A 21 -4.39 -9.16 13.53
C HIS A 21 -4.50 -10.16 14.68
N HIS A 22 -4.87 -9.72 15.89
CA HIS A 22 -5.17 -10.66 16.98
C HIS A 22 -6.43 -11.48 16.70
N ALA A 23 -7.46 -10.89 16.07
CA ALA A 23 -8.65 -11.66 15.65
C ALA A 23 -8.31 -12.71 14.59
N PHE A 24 -7.43 -12.40 13.63
CA PHE A 24 -6.92 -13.38 12.67
C PHE A 24 -6.07 -14.46 13.34
N ALA A 25 -5.21 -14.09 14.27
CA ALA A 25 -4.39 -15.02 15.06
C ALA A 25 -5.26 -16.06 15.80
N ALA A 26 -6.29 -15.58 16.50
CA ALA A 26 -7.23 -16.43 17.24
C ALA A 26 -7.96 -17.42 16.32
N LYS A 27 -8.36 -17.00 15.12
CA LYS A 27 -9.05 -17.86 14.14
C LYS A 27 -8.14 -18.87 13.45
N THR A 28 -6.86 -18.55 13.29
CA THR A 28 -5.91 -19.36 12.52
C THR A 28 -4.97 -20.19 13.39
N GLY A 29 -5.02 -20.04 14.71
CA GLY A 29 -4.13 -20.73 15.65
C GLY A 29 -2.68 -20.21 15.61
N VAL A 30 -2.45 -19.05 15.01
CA VAL A 30 -1.12 -18.43 14.95
C VAL A 30 -0.83 -17.72 16.27
N ASN A 31 0.22 -18.13 16.97
CA ASN A 31 0.67 -17.43 18.17
C ASN A 31 1.50 -16.19 17.80
N LEU A 32 0.93 -15.00 18.01
CA LEU A 32 1.58 -13.72 17.71
C LEU A 32 1.26 -12.64 18.75
N ASP A 33 2.13 -11.64 18.83
CA ASP A 33 1.86 -10.34 19.43
C ASP A 33 1.91 -9.27 18.33
N TYR A 34 0.96 -8.34 18.33
CA TYR A 34 0.87 -7.26 17.35
C TYR A 34 0.65 -5.92 18.05
N LYS A 35 1.68 -5.07 18.08
CA LYS A 35 1.65 -3.80 18.83
C LYS A 35 1.62 -2.55 17.94
N LYS A 36 1.30 -1.41 18.55
CA LYS A 36 1.46 -0.08 17.94
C LYS A 36 2.84 0.47 18.31
N ILE A 37 3.52 1.10 17.36
CA ILE A 37 4.78 1.81 17.58
C ILE A 37 4.61 3.24 17.07
N LEU A 38 4.71 4.20 17.97
CA LEU A 38 4.76 5.62 17.63
C LEU A 38 6.23 5.96 17.33
N ALA A 39 6.52 6.37 16.10
CA ALA A 39 7.86 6.82 15.73
C ALA A 39 7.91 8.35 15.57
N PRO A 40 8.98 9.03 16.02
CA PRO A 40 9.24 10.43 15.66
C PRO A 40 9.34 10.59 14.13
N LEU A 41 9.04 11.79 13.61
CA LEU A 41 9.09 12.05 12.17
C LEU A 41 10.49 11.83 11.57
N ASP A 42 11.53 12.09 12.36
CA ASP A 42 12.95 11.88 12.05
C ASP A 42 13.49 10.53 12.59
N GLY A 43 12.69 9.79 13.34
CA GLY A 43 13.09 8.56 14.03
C GLY A 43 12.57 7.26 13.41
N PHE A 44 11.96 7.31 12.22
CA PHE A 44 11.36 6.14 11.59
C PHE A 44 12.37 5.01 11.35
N GLU A 45 13.54 5.33 10.79
CA GLU A 45 14.55 4.33 10.43
C GLU A 45 15.10 3.61 11.66
N SER A 46 15.53 4.36 12.67
CA SER A 46 16.05 3.80 13.92
C SER A 46 15.01 2.96 14.63
N THR A 47 13.78 3.47 14.77
CA THR A 47 12.68 2.73 15.40
C THR A 47 12.35 1.42 14.67
N THR A 48 12.40 1.43 13.33
CA THR A 48 12.16 0.23 12.53
C THR A 48 13.30 -0.78 12.72
N LYS A 49 14.56 -0.33 12.65
CA LYS A 49 15.74 -1.19 12.86
C LYS A 49 15.75 -1.81 14.26
N ASP A 50 15.45 -1.02 15.29
CA ASP A 50 15.38 -1.48 16.67
C ASP A 50 14.32 -2.57 16.86
N PHE A 51 13.15 -2.43 16.23
CA PHE A 51 12.12 -3.46 16.29
C PHE A 51 12.59 -4.80 15.69
N PHE A 52 13.21 -4.76 14.51
CA PHE A 52 13.73 -5.98 13.86
C PHE A 52 14.96 -6.56 14.58
N ALA A 53 15.74 -5.74 15.28
CA ALA A 53 16.86 -6.20 16.12
C ALA A 53 16.39 -6.92 17.40
N HIS A 54 15.17 -6.69 17.85
CA HIS A 54 14.56 -7.33 19.04
C HIS A 54 13.47 -8.34 18.63
N ASP A 55 13.85 -9.29 17.76
CA ASP A 55 13.03 -10.43 17.31
C ASP A 55 11.73 -10.08 16.55
N GLY A 56 11.57 -8.83 16.11
CA GLY A 56 10.52 -8.41 15.19
C GLY A 56 10.62 -9.16 13.86
N ILE A 57 9.52 -9.74 13.37
CA ILE A 57 9.53 -10.48 12.09
C ILE A 57 8.67 -9.85 11.00
N GLY A 58 7.80 -8.90 11.35
CA GLY A 58 7.01 -8.14 10.38
C GLY A 58 6.40 -6.88 10.95
N MET A 59 6.19 -5.88 10.10
CA MET A 59 5.70 -4.58 10.51
C MET A 59 4.84 -3.96 9.41
N ASN A 60 3.67 -3.44 9.76
CA ASN A 60 2.94 -2.54 8.87
C ASN A 60 3.41 -1.10 9.06
N VAL A 61 3.48 -0.35 7.97
CA VAL A 61 3.86 1.06 7.93
C VAL A 61 2.63 1.87 7.53
N THR A 62 2.28 2.86 8.34
CA THR A 62 1.19 3.81 8.03
C THR A 62 1.73 5.24 7.92
N VAL A 63 0.82 6.20 7.77
CA VAL A 63 1.16 7.63 7.65
C VAL A 63 2.07 8.08 8.81
N PRO A 64 3.07 8.93 8.52
CA PRO A 64 3.46 9.48 7.22
C PRO A 64 4.58 8.67 6.53
N PHE A 65 4.94 7.48 7.02
CA PHE A 65 6.23 6.86 6.74
C PHE A 65 6.30 5.98 5.48
N LYS A 66 5.21 5.83 4.71
CA LYS A 66 5.19 4.88 3.58
C LYS A 66 6.21 5.21 2.49
N GLU A 67 6.40 6.50 2.18
CA GLU A 67 7.39 6.96 1.20
C GLU A 67 8.82 6.86 1.76
N GLN A 68 8.99 7.16 3.05
CA GLN A 68 10.28 7.01 3.72
C GLN A 68 10.72 5.54 3.78
N ALA A 69 9.79 4.62 4.07
CA ALA A 69 10.04 3.19 4.01
C ALA A 69 10.44 2.72 2.61
N PHE A 70 9.82 3.26 1.56
CA PHE A 70 10.23 2.99 0.18
C PHE A 70 11.66 3.46 -0.10
N ALA A 71 12.06 4.64 0.41
CA ALA A 71 13.40 5.19 0.18
C ALA A 71 14.51 4.46 0.95
N LEU A 72 14.20 3.82 2.07
CA LEU A 72 15.19 3.23 2.98
C LEU A 72 15.51 1.74 2.71
N PHE A 73 14.61 0.99 2.08
CA PHE A 73 14.75 -0.46 1.94
C PHE A 73 14.92 -0.87 0.48
N ASP A 74 15.90 -1.74 0.21
CA ASP A 74 16.26 -2.14 -1.16
C ASP A 74 15.43 -3.32 -1.69
N GLN A 75 15.02 -4.23 -0.81
CA GLN A 75 14.35 -5.47 -1.19
C GLN A 75 12.84 -5.24 -1.33
N LEU A 76 12.43 -4.60 -2.42
CA LEU A 76 11.04 -4.21 -2.63
C LEU A 76 10.36 -5.08 -3.68
N THR A 77 9.08 -5.40 -3.44
CA THR A 77 8.22 -5.98 -4.48
C THR A 77 8.04 -5.01 -5.64
N GLU A 78 7.70 -5.54 -6.82
CA GLU A 78 7.41 -4.71 -8.00
C GLU A 78 6.29 -3.69 -7.72
N ARG A 79 5.19 -4.15 -7.08
CA ARG A 79 4.08 -3.27 -6.72
C ARG A 79 4.48 -2.17 -5.74
N ALA A 80 5.39 -2.41 -4.79
CA ALA A 80 5.91 -1.37 -3.92
C ALA A 80 6.78 -0.34 -4.66
N LYS A 81 7.62 -0.81 -5.61
CA LYS A 81 8.44 0.08 -6.45
C LYS A 81 7.59 1.01 -7.30
N ILE A 82 6.55 0.46 -7.94
CA ILE A 82 5.63 1.23 -8.77
C ILE A 82 4.79 2.20 -7.91
N ALA A 83 4.35 1.73 -6.74
CA ALA A 83 3.62 2.55 -5.78
C ALA A 83 4.47 3.66 -5.15
N LYS A 84 5.81 3.56 -5.21
CA LYS A 84 6.77 4.42 -4.48
C LYS A 84 6.42 4.55 -2.99
N ALA A 85 5.88 3.49 -2.41
CA ALA A 85 5.35 3.48 -1.05
C ALA A 85 5.35 2.05 -0.51
N VAL A 86 5.74 1.87 0.76
CA VAL A 86 5.75 0.59 1.46
C VAL A 86 4.80 0.67 2.65
N ASN A 87 3.86 -0.27 2.76
CA ASN A 87 2.94 -0.38 3.89
C ASN A 87 3.16 -1.67 4.71
N THR A 88 4.02 -2.57 4.24
CA THR A 88 4.26 -3.89 4.84
C THR A 88 5.75 -4.23 4.73
N LEU A 89 6.35 -4.62 5.85
CA LEU A 89 7.75 -4.99 5.99
C LEU A 89 7.85 -6.39 6.62
N TRP A 90 8.80 -7.22 6.21
CA TRP A 90 9.04 -8.52 6.85
C TRP A 90 10.48 -8.98 6.75
N MET A 91 10.87 -9.86 7.69
CA MET A 91 12.11 -10.61 7.66
C MET A 91 11.99 -11.87 6.84
N GLN A 92 12.95 -12.07 5.94
CA GLN A 92 13.13 -13.33 5.23
C GLN A 92 14.62 -13.54 4.95
N ASP A 93 15.16 -14.69 5.33
CA ASP A 93 16.57 -15.05 5.11
C ASP A 93 17.57 -13.97 5.57
N GLY A 94 17.27 -13.33 6.71
CA GLY A 94 18.09 -12.27 7.29
C GLY A 94 18.01 -10.92 6.56
N LYS A 95 17.08 -10.76 5.61
CA LYS A 95 16.90 -9.53 4.82
C LYS A 95 15.53 -8.91 5.08
N LEU A 96 15.49 -7.59 5.06
CA LEU A 96 14.27 -6.78 5.21
C LEU A 96 13.64 -6.53 3.85
N PHE A 97 12.47 -7.11 3.65
CA PHE A 97 11.67 -6.89 2.46
C PHE A 97 10.54 -5.90 2.70
N GLY A 98 10.16 -5.18 1.65
CA GLY A 98 9.08 -4.20 1.66
C GLY A 98 8.07 -4.41 0.56
N ASP A 99 6.80 -4.20 0.90
CA ASP A 99 5.66 -4.37 0.01
C ASP A 99 4.60 -3.28 0.19
N ASN A 100 3.76 -3.12 -0.83
CA ASN A 100 2.54 -2.34 -0.78
C ASN A 100 1.34 -3.25 -1.05
N THR A 101 0.60 -3.58 0.01
CA THR A 101 -0.55 -4.48 -0.03
C THR A 101 -1.89 -3.75 -0.23
N ASP A 102 -1.93 -2.42 -0.14
CA ASP A 102 -3.18 -1.64 -0.19
C ASP A 102 -3.94 -1.88 -1.50
N GLY A 103 -3.23 -1.84 -2.63
CA GLY A 103 -3.86 -2.04 -3.95
C GLY A 103 -4.36 -3.46 -4.19
N GLN A 104 -3.63 -4.47 -3.70
CA GLN A 104 -4.11 -5.85 -3.75
C GLN A 104 -5.33 -6.06 -2.83
N GLY A 105 -5.35 -5.40 -1.67
CA GLY A 105 -6.48 -5.39 -0.76
C GLY A 105 -7.74 -4.81 -1.40
N LEU A 106 -7.62 -3.72 -2.16
CA LEU A 106 -8.74 -3.13 -2.91
C LEU A 106 -9.26 -4.08 -3.98
N VAL A 107 -8.37 -4.69 -4.78
CA VAL A 107 -8.75 -5.69 -5.80
C VAL A 107 -9.53 -6.84 -5.18
N ALA A 108 -9.01 -7.41 -4.08
CA ALA A 108 -9.67 -8.51 -3.38
C ALA A 108 -11.05 -8.11 -2.82
N ALA A 109 -11.17 -6.89 -2.30
CA ALA A 109 -12.45 -6.37 -1.80
C ALA A 109 -13.48 -6.21 -2.93
N ILE A 110 -13.08 -5.68 -4.09
CA ILE A 110 -13.96 -5.55 -5.27
C ILE A 110 -14.43 -6.93 -5.75
N GLN A 111 -13.52 -7.90 -5.86
CA GLN A 111 -13.86 -9.25 -6.30
C GLN A 111 -14.75 -9.99 -5.30
N ALA A 112 -14.56 -9.76 -3.99
CA ALA A 112 -15.43 -10.32 -2.95
C ALA A 112 -16.88 -9.80 -3.03
N LEU A 113 -17.10 -8.63 -3.63
CA LEU A 113 -18.44 -8.10 -3.95
C LEU A 113 -19.04 -8.72 -5.23
N GLY A 114 -18.32 -9.65 -5.88
CA GLY A 114 -18.75 -10.28 -7.13
C GLY A 114 -18.53 -9.42 -8.37
N TRP A 115 -17.74 -8.34 -8.28
CA TRP A 115 -17.44 -7.48 -9.42
C TRP A 115 -16.19 -7.96 -10.15
N ASP A 116 -16.37 -8.39 -11.40
CA ASP A 116 -15.26 -8.77 -12.27
C ASP A 116 -14.54 -7.52 -12.81
N LEU A 117 -13.21 -7.52 -12.69
CA LEU A 117 -12.35 -6.44 -13.18
C LEU A 117 -11.89 -6.69 -14.62
N LYS A 118 -12.10 -7.88 -15.18
CA LYS A 118 -11.72 -8.22 -16.55
C LYS A 118 -12.38 -7.30 -17.56
N ASN A 119 -11.55 -6.61 -18.35
CA ASN A 119 -11.99 -5.63 -19.35
C ASN A 119 -12.79 -4.45 -18.78
N SER A 120 -12.68 -4.20 -17.47
CA SER A 120 -13.38 -3.10 -16.83
C SER A 120 -12.79 -1.73 -17.20
N ARG A 121 -13.63 -0.72 -17.05
CA ARG A 121 -13.28 0.70 -17.16
C ARG A 121 -13.52 1.32 -15.79
N ILE A 122 -12.49 1.94 -15.22
CA ILE A 122 -12.51 2.44 -13.84
C ILE A 122 -12.29 3.95 -13.86
N LEU A 123 -13.12 4.67 -13.13
CA LEU A 123 -12.87 6.05 -12.77
C LEU A 123 -12.33 6.10 -11.34
N ILE A 124 -11.17 6.74 -11.14
CA ILE A 124 -10.61 7.00 -9.81
C ILE A 124 -10.66 8.50 -9.55
N LEU A 125 -11.24 8.88 -8.41
CA LEU A 125 -11.29 10.26 -7.94
C LEU A 125 -10.10 10.53 -7.00
N GLY A 126 -9.25 11.47 -7.41
CA GLY A 126 -8.03 11.85 -6.69
C GLY A 126 -6.77 11.26 -7.32
N ALA A 127 -5.68 12.03 -7.26
CA ALA A 127 -4.34 11.65 -7.75
C ALA A 127 -3.30 11.60 -6.63
N GLY A 128 -3.65 10.99 -5.49
CA GLY A 128 -2.77 10.87 -4.32
C GLY A 128 -2.00 9.54 -4.27
N GLY A 129 -1.26 9.31 -3.18
CA GLY A 129 -0.49 8.07 -2.97
C GLY A 129 -1.36 6.80 -2.99
N ALA A 130 -2.60 6.87 -2.51
CA ALA A 130 -3.54 5.76 -2.59
C ALA A 130 -3.86 5.39 -4.05
N THR A 131 -4.14 6.38 -4.90
CA THR A 131 -4.38 6.17 -6.35
C THR A 131 -3.18 5.54 -7.03
N ARG A 132 -1.96 6.03 -6.74
CA ARG A 132 -0.74 5.42 -7.28
C ARG A 132 -0.61 3.94 -6.90
N GLY A 133 -0.87 3.61 -5.63
CA GLY A 133 -0.74 2.24 -5.12
C GLY A 133 -1.77 1.25 -5.67
N VAL A 134 -2.92 1.71 -6.14
CA VAL A 134 -3.99 0.82 -6.65
C VAL A 134 -3.96 0.60 -8.16
N ILE A 135 -3.40 1.53 -8.95
CA ILE A 135 -3.42 1.45 -10.42
C ILE A 135 -2.81 0.15 -10.92
N TYR A 136 -1.59 -0.18 -10.47
CA TYR A 136 -0.92 -1.40 -10.94
C TYR A 136 -1.70 -2.67 -10.58
N PRO A 137 -2.10 -2.91 -9.32
CA PRO A 137 -2.93 -4.07 -8.98
C PRO A 137 -4.27 -4.14 -9.74
N LEU A 138 -4.96 -3.01 -9.96
CA LEU A 138 -6.20 -2.99 -10.74
C LEU A 138 -5.98 -3.42 -12.20
N VAL A 139 -4.90 -2.96 -12.81
CA VAL A 139 -4.54 -3.35 -14.18
C VAL A 139 -4.13 -4.83 -14.25
N GLN A 140 -3.35 -5.32 -13.27
CA GLN A 140 -3.03 -6.76 -13.17
C GLN A 140 -4.28 -7.63 -12.97
N ALA A 141 -5.31 -7.09 -12.31
CA ALA A 141 -6.60 -7.75 -12.13
C ALA A 141 -7.50 -7.70 -13.37
N GLY A 142 -7.08 -7.03 -14.45
CA GLY A 142 -7.77 -7.05 -15.74
C GLY A 142 -8.44 -5.74 -16.16
N ALA A 143 -8.30 -4.66 -15.38
CA ALA A 143 -8.79 -3.34 -15.80
C ALA A 143 -8.11 -2.88 -17.08
N LYS A 144 -8.90 -2.44 -18.07
CA LYS A 144 -8.40 -2.03 -19.40
C LYS A 144 -8.32 -0.54 -19.59
N GLN A 145 -9.14 0.22 -18.87
CA GLN A 145 -9.10 1.67 -18.90
C GLN A 145 -9.20 2.19 -17.48
N ILE A 146 -8.29 3.09 -17.11
CA ILE A 146 -8.35 3.81 -15.85
C ILE A 146 -8.28 5.30 -16.15
N VAL A 147 -9.35 6.00 -15.76
CA VAL A 147 -9.46 7.45 -15.84
C VAL A 147 -9.23 8.02 -14.45
N ILE A 148 -8.31 8.98 -14.34
CA ILE A 148 -7.97 9.63 -13.07
C ILE A 148 -8.52 11.06 -13.12
N ALA A 149 -9.53 11.34 -12.30
CA ALA A 149 -10.10 12.67 -12.16
C ALA A 149 -9.56 13.35 -10.91
N ASN A 150 -9.02 14.56 -11.05
CA ASN A 150 -8.46 15.28 -9.90
C ASN A 150 -8.72 16.79 -9.97
N ARG A 151 -8.84 17.45 -8.81
CA ARG A 151 -9.03 18.91 -8.74
C ARG A 151 -7.88 19.66 -9.41
N THR A 152 -6.66 19.18 -9.25
CA THR A 152 -5.47 19.71 -9.95
C THR A 152 -5.10 18.74 -11.07
N LEU A 153 -5.50 19.04 -12.31
CA LEU A 153 -5.30 18.19 -13.48
C LEU A 153 -3.84 17.73 -13.63
N ALA A 154 -2.88 18.66 -13.51
CA ALA A 154 -1.46 18.36 -13.64
C ALA A 154 -0.96 17.22 -12.72
N ARG A 155 -1.56 17.03 -11.53
CA ARG A 155 -1.21 15.89 -10.65
C ARG A 155 -1.67 14.55 -11.22
N ALA A 156 -2.85 14.52 -11.85
CA ALA A 156 -3.35 13.31 -12.51
C ALA A 156 -2.53 12.99 -13.77
N GLU A 157 -2.20 14.02 -14.57
CA GLU A 157 -1.34 13.87 -15.76
C GLU A 157 0.04 13.34 -15.41
N GLN A 158 0.66 13.88 -14.36
CA GLN A 158 1.94 13.38 -13.87
C GLN A 158 1.82 11.92 -13.44
N LEU A 159 0.74 11.54 -12.74
CA LEU A 159 0.53 10.16 -12.31
C LEU A 159 0.35 9.19 -13.49
N VAL A 160 -0.35 9.61 -14.54
CA VAL A 160 -0.47 8.85 -15.80
C VAL A 160 0.91 8.68 -16.44
N SER A 161 1.67 9.78 -16.57
CA SER A 161 3.01 9.76 -17.15
C SER A 161 3.96 8.83 -16.41
N ASP A 162 3.92 8.85 -15.08
CA ASP A 162 4.76 8.02 -14.21
C ASP A 162 4.46 6.52 -14.29
N LEU A 163 3.24 6.14 -14.68
CA LEU A 163 2.77 4.75 -14.57
C LEU A 163 2.48 4.08 -15.91
N LYS A 164 2.34 4.83 -17.01
CA LYS A 164 1.99 4.28 -18.34
C LYS A 164 2.90 3.10 -18.76
N ASP A 165 4.19 3.19 -18.47
CA ASP A 165 5.18 2.17 -18.87
C ASP A 165 5.16 0.95 -17.94
N ALA A 166 4.65 1.13 -16.70
CA ALA A 166 4.48 0.03 -15.74
C ALA A 166 3.20 -0.78 -15.99
N VAL A 167 2.25 -0.24 -16.76
CA VAL A 167 0.98 -0.90 -17.09
C VAL A 167 0.62 -0.78 -18.59
N PRO A 168 1.51 -1.21 -19.52
CA PRO A 168 1.32 -1.03 -20.96
C PRO A 168 0.07 -1.73 -21.52
N GLN A 169 -0.51 -2.67 -20.78
CA GLN A 169 -1.71 -3.42 -21.14
C GLN A 169 -3.05 -2.69 -20.89
N ALA A 170 -3.00 -1.49 -20.29
CA ALA A 170 -4.17 -0.66 -19.99
C ALA A 170 -4.00 0.78 -20.48
N GLN A 171 -5.11 1.40 -20.84
CA GLN A 171 -5.15 2.82 -21.17
C GLN A 171 -5.32 3.64 -19.90
N LEU A 172 -4.34 4.50 -19.61
CA LEU A 172 -4.43 5.49 -18.55
C LEU A 172 -4.76 6.86 -19.14
N SER A 173 -5.70 7.58 -18.54
CA SER A 173 -6.00 8.97 -18.90
C SER A 173 -6.30 9.83 -17.66
N ALA A 174 -6.14 11.13 -17.81
CA ALA A 174 -6.37 12.12 -16.77
C ALA A 174 -7.42 13.14 -17.24
N LEU A 175 -8.25 13.62 -16.32
CA LEU A 175 -9.16 14.72 -16.55
C LEU A 175 -9.36 15.57 -15.29
N SER A 176 -9.81 16.81 -15.45
CA SER A 176 -10.21 17.66 -14.34
C SER A 176 -11.58 17.23 -13.84
N LEU A 177 -11.88 17.45 -12.55
CA LEU A 177 -13.20 17.13 -12.01
C LEU A 177 -14.36 17.84 -12.74
N GLU A 178 -14.09 19.00 -13.35
CA GLU A 178 -15.06 19.79 -14.12
C GLU A 178 -15.43 19.14 -15.46
N GLN A 179 -14.58 18.25 -15.97
CA GLN A 179 -14.79 17.53 -17.23
C GLN A 179 -15.62 16.24 -17.06
N LEU A 180 -15.97 15.87 -15.82
CA LEU A 180 -16.82 14.71 -15.58
C LEU A 180 -18.24 14.98 -16.04
N THR A 181 -18.71 14.19 -17.01
CA THR A 181 -20.11 14.15 -17.43
C THR A 181 -20.72 12.80 -17.01
N GLY A 182 -21.96 12.84 -16.52
CA GLY A 182 -22.73 11.65 -16.10
C GLY A 182 -23.54 11.05 -17.23
#